data_AF-A0A954UZC3-F1
#
_entry.id   AF-A0A954UZC3-F1
#
_cell.length_a   1.000
_cell.length_b   1.000
_cell.length_c   1.000
_cell.angle_alpha   90.00
_cell.angle_beta   90.00
_cell.angle_gamma   90.00
#
_symmetry.space_group_name_H-M   'P 1'
#
loop_
_entity.id
_entity.type
_entity.pdbx_description
1 polymer ?
#
loop_
_entity_poly.entity_id
_entity_poly.type
_entity_poly.pdbx_seq_one_letter_code
_entity_poly.pdbx_strand_id
1 'polypeptide(L)'
;MKANHMTCCPRFTKFIVFIIAFAVAGAVYLNMSDHPTAADKQAKLLRHVVMFQFKDSASTEDVQHIIAEFRALPSKIPAIAAFEYGTDN
;
A
#
# COMPACT_ATOMS: atom_id res chain seq x y z
N MET A 1 -39.38 65.38 -11.93
CA MET A 1 -38.91 64.68 -13.15
C MET A 1 -38.64 63.23 -12.77
N LYS A 2 -39.13 62.29 -13.58
CA LYS A 2 -39.26 60.85 -13.30
C LYS A 2 -38.00 60.06 -13.65
N ALA A 3 -37.84 58.93 -12.93
CA ALA A 3 -37.11 57.71 -13.27
C ALA A 3 -35.56 57.80 -13.19
N ASN A 4 -34.82 56.85 -12.61
CA ASN A 4 -34.80 55.44 -13.00
C ASN A 4 -34.43 54.48 -11.84
N HIS A 5 -35.17 53.39 -11.83
CA HIS A 5 -35.14 52.24 -10.93
C HIS A 5 -33.98 51.32 -11.30
N MET A 6 -33.12 50.92 -10.34
CA MET A 6 -32.22 49.77 -10.53
C MET A 6 -31.84 49.09 -9.22
N THR A 7 -32.84 48.63 -8.46
CA THR A 7 -32.67 47.60 -7.43
C THR A 7 -32.55 46.23 -8.13
N CYS A 8 -31.32 45.76 -8.24
CA CYS A 8 -30.95 44.47 -8.83
C CYS A 8 -31.38 43.28 -7.93
N CYS A 9 -31.70 42.16 -8.57
CA CYS A 9 -32.51 41.04 -8.11
C CYS A 9 -31.84 40.16 -7.00
N PRO A 10 -32.52 39.84 -5.86
CA PRO A 10 -31.92 39.08 -4.73
C PRO A 10 -31.68 37.58 -5.00
N ARG A 11 -32.06 37.09 -6.18
CA ARG A 11 -31.91 35.68 -6.58
C ARG A 11 -30.50 35.35 -7.09
N PHE A 12 -29.78 36.35 -7.62
CA PHE A 12 -28.45 36.15 -8.21
C PHE A 12 -27.34 36.13 -7.15
N THR A 13 -27.45 36.96 -6.11
CA THR A 13 -26.50 36.98 -4.98
C THR A 13 -26.47 35.66 -4.21
N LYS A 14 -27.62 35.01 -4.04
CA LYS A 14 -27.68 33.70 -3.38
C LYS A 14 -26.99 32.61 -4.20
N PHE A 15 -27.13 32.61 -5.52
CA PHE A 15 -26.44 31.67 -6.40
C PHE A 15 -24.92 31.83 -6.34
N ILE A 16 -24.41 33.07 -6.33
CA ILE A 16 -22.97 33.35 -6.22
C ILE A 16 -22.41 32.83 -4.88
N VAL A 17 -23.12 33.04 -3.77
CA VAL A 17 -22.68 32.55 -2.45
C VAL A 17 -22.65 31.01 -2.41
N PHE A 18 -23.63 30.34 -3.02
CA PHE A 18 -23.62 28.88 -3.15
C PHE A 18 -22.45 28.37 -4.01
N ILE A 19 -22.17 29.00 -5.14
CA ILE A 19 -21.04 28.60 -6.01
C ILE A 19 -19.71 28.77 -5.29
N ILE A 20 -19.52 29.86 -4.53
CA ILE A 20 -18.31 30.07 -3.74
C ILE A 20 -18.19 29.03 -2.62
N ALA A 21 -19.29 28.71 -1.92
CA ALA A 21 -19.28 27.68 -0.87
C ALA A 21 -18.93 26.28 -1.41
N PHE A 22 -19.46 25.91 -2.59
CA PHE A 22 -19.13 24.65 -3.26
C PHE A 22 -17.67 24.62 -3.75
N ALA A 23 -17.14 25.73 -4.25
CA ALA A 23 -15.73 25.81 -4.66
C ALA A 23 -14.77 25.67 -3.47
N VAL A 24 -15.08 26.29 -2.33
CA VAL A 24 -14.28 26.17 -1.11
C VAL A 24 -14.35 24.76 -0.53
N ALA A 25 -15.55 24.15 -0.50
CA ALA A 25 -15.70 22.76 -0.06
C ALA A 25 -14.94 21.78 -0.97
N GLY A 26 -14.97 21.99 -2.29
CA GLY A 26 -14.17 21.22 -3.25
C GLY A 26 -12.66 21.38 -3.04
N ALA A 27 -12.18 22.60 -2.80
CA ALA A 27 -10.78 22.84 -2.50
C ALA A 27 -10.33 22.15 -1.20
N VAL A 28 -11.15 22.18 -0.15
CA VAL A 28 -10.86 21.45 1.10
C VAL A 28 -10.84 19.92 0.88
N TYR A 29 -11.76 19.39 0.06
CA TYR A 29 -11.80 17.96 -0.27
C TYR A 29 -10.55 17.48 -1.01
N LEU A 30 -10.01 18.30 -1.94
CA LEU A 30 -8.80 17.96 -2.70
C LEU A 30 -7.50 17.99 -1.86
N ASN A 31 -7.48 18.72 -0.73
CA ASN A 31 -6.30 18.80 0.14
C ASN A 31 -6.26 17.73 1.25
N MET A 32 -7.27 16.86 1.34
CA MET A 32 -7.42 15.90 2.45
C MET A 32 -6.96 14.46 2.12
N SER A 33 -6.27 14.28 0.99
CA SER A 33 -5.77 12.99 0.53
C SER A 33 -4.25 13.02 0.44
N ASP A 34 -3.58 13.00 1.60
CA ASP A 34 -2.24 12.45 1.77
C ASP A 34 -1.89 12.44 3.27
N HIS A 35 -2.54 11.55 4.02
CA HIS A 35 -2.00 11.13 5.31
C HIS A 35 -1.10 9.92 5.04
N PRO A 36 0.24 10.08 5.04
CA PRO A 36 1.12 8.92 5.03
C PRO A 36 0.84 8.15 6.31
N THR A 37 0.17 7.00 6.18
CA THR A 37 -0.02 6.10 7.32
C THR A 37 1.35 5.55 7.70
N ALA A 38 1.59 5.30 8.99
CA ALA A 38 2.86 4.77 9.49
C ALA A 38 3.25 3.40 8.87
N ALA A 39 2.36 2.79 8.08
CA ALA A 39 2.62 1.58 7.30
C ALA A 39 3.57 1.80 6.11
N ASP A 40 3.72 3.02 5.58
CA ASP A 40 4.58 3.27 4.39
C ASP A 40 6.09 3.27 4.69
N LYS A 41 6.48 3.20 5.96
CA LYS A 41 7.90 3.13 6.37
C LYS A 41 8.37 1.75 6.82
N GLN A 42 7.58 0.70 6.61
CA GLN A 42 8.11 -0.66 6.78
C GLN A 42 8.73 -1.10 5.46
N ALA A 43 10.05 -1.28 5.45
CA ALA A 43 10.74 -1.92 4.34
C ALA A 43 10.02 -3.24 4.03
N LYS A 44 9.38 -3.31 2.86
CA LYS A 44 8.54 -4.45 2.49
C LYS A 44 9.42 -5.68 2.30
N LEU A 45 9.50 -6.53 3.32
CA LEU A 45 10.22 -7.80 3.25
C LEU A 45 9.45 -8.77 2.33
N LEU A 46 10.18 -9.49 1.49
CA LEU A 46 9.63 -10.54 0.64
C LEU A 46 9.72 -11.88 1.36
N ARG A 47 8.62 -12.65 1.38
CA ARG A 47 8.59 -14.05 1.83
C ARG A 47 8.56 -14.94 0.60
N HIS A 48 9.64 -15.67 0.36
CA HIS A 48 9.72 -16.66 -0.72
C HIS A 48 9.58 -18.06 -0.14
N VAL A 49 8.62 -18.84 -0.65
CA VAL A 49 8.36 -20.21 -0.21
C VAL A 49 8.73 -21.16 -1.33
N VAL A 50 9.54 -22.16 -1.01
CA VAL A 50 9.95 -23.23 -1.93
C VAL A 50 9.47 -24.55 -1.34
N MET A 51 8.76 -25.33 -2.15
CA MET A 51 8.30 -26.68 -1.78
C MET A 51 9.05 -27.70 -2.63
N PHE A 52 9.64 -28.68 -1.96
CA PHE A 52 10.36 -29.77 -2.61
C PHE A 52 9.50 -31.03 -2.64
N GLN A 53 9.44 -31.68 -3.80
CA GLN A 53 9.01 -33.06 -3.94
C GLN A 53 10.23 -33.88 -4.34
N PHE A 54 10.73 -34.70 -3.42
CA PHE A 54 11.84 -35.61 -3.72
C PHE A 54 11.33 -36.81 -4.54
N LYS A 55 12.22 -37.38 -5.35
CA LYS A 55 11.97 -38.64 -6.07
C LYS A 55 12.18 -39.81 -5.13
N ASP A 56 11.53 -40.94 -5.40
CA ASP A 56 11.71 -42.19 -4.63
C ASP A 56 13.15 -42.72 -4.66
N SER A 57 13.91 -42.36 -5.69
CA SER A 57 15.33 -42.72 -5.83
C SER A 57 16.27 -41.83 -5.02
N ALA A 58 15.78 -40.77 -4.36
CA ALA A 58 16.61 -39.87 -3.58
C ALA A 58 17.04 -40.59 -2.29
N SER A 59 18.35 -40.58 -2.01
CA SER A 59 18.86 -41.12 -0.76
C SER A 59 18.50 -40.20 0.41
N THR A 60 18.45 -40.77 1.62
CA THR A 60 18.19 -39.96 2.82
C THR A 60 19.35 -38.97 3.03
N GLU A 61 20.56 -39.38 2.70
CA GLU A 61 21.78 -38.59 2.77
C GLU A 61 21.70 -37.36 1.88
N ASP A 62 21.24 -37.51 0.63
CA ASP A 62 21.07 -36.39 -0.31
C ASP A 62 20.03 -35.39 0.19
N VAL A 63 18.91 -35.88 0.72
CA VAL A 63 17.85 -35.03 1.29
C VAL A 63 18.40 -34.22 2.47
N GLN A 64 19.12 -34.87 3.39
CA GLN A 64 19.72 -34.20 4.54
C GLN A 64 20.80 -33.19 4.14
N HIS A 65 21.59 -33.51 3.12
CA HIS A 65 22.59 -32.59 2.57
C HIS A 65 21.93 -31.31 2.01
N ILE A 66 20.84 -31.46 1.25
CA ILE A 66 20.07 -30.31 0.76
C ILE A 66 19.53 -29.47 1.92
N ILE A 67 18.91 -30.09 2.92
CA ILE A 67 18.39 -29.38 4.10
C ILE A 67 19.49 -28.61 4.82
N ALA A 68 20.65 -29.22 5.03
CA ALA A 68 21.80 -28.59 5.68
C ALA A 68 22.30 -27.35 4.92
N GLU A 69 22.39 -27.44 3.59
CA GLU A 69 22.81 -26.32 2.75
C GLU A 69 21.79 -25.17 2.75
N PHE A 70 20.48 -25.48 2.71
CA PHE A 70 19.43 -24.46 2.83
C PHE A 70 19.47 -23.75 4.18
N ARG A 71 19.72 -24.49 5.27
CA ARG A 71 19.91 -23.92 6.61
C ARG A 71 21.15 -23.03 6.71
N ALA A 72 22.16 -23.26 5.87
CA ALA A 72 23.38 -22.46 5.83
C ALA A 72 23.23 -21.17 5.00
N LEU A 73 22.21 -21.04 4.15
CA LEU A 73 22.02 -19.87 3.28
C LEU A 73 22.00 -18.51 4.00
N PRO A 74 21.35 -18.36 5.17
CA PRO A 74 21.36 -17.09 5.89
C PRO A 74 22.77 -16.61 6.28
N SER A 75 23.71 -17.54 6.48
CA SER A 75 25.11 -17.21 6.78
C SER A 75 25.92 -16.81 5.53
N LYS A 76 25.46 -17.23 4.34
CA LYS A 76 26.14 -17.01 3.06
C LYS A 76 25.62 -15.78 2.31
N ILE A 77 24.35 -15.39 2.54
CA ILE A 77 23.66 -14.32 1.80
C ILE A 77 23.12 -13.27 2.78
N PRO A 78 23.77 -12.09 2.88
CA PRO A 78 23.38 -11.04 3.82
C PRO A 78 21.96 -10.47 3.64
N ALA A 79 21.36 -10.66 2.46
CA ALA A 79 20.01 -10.20 2.15
C ALA A 79 18.90 -11.08 2.77
N ILE A 80 19.23 -12.28 3.24
CA ILE A 80 18.24 -13.18 3.87
C ILE A 80 18.02 -12.72 5.32
N ALA A 81 16.89 -12.06 5.56
CA ALA A 81 16.55 -11.56 6.89
C ALA A 81 16.16 -12.68 7.88
N ALA A 82 15.52 -13.74 7.40
CA ALA A 82 15.06 -14.86 8.22
C ALA A 82 14.92 -16.14 7.37
N PHE A 83 15.00 -17.30 8.01
CA PHE A 83 14.82 -18.62 7.39
C PHE A 83 14.05 -19.56 8.30
N GLU A 84 13.09 -20.27 7.72
CA GLU A 84 12.23 -21.25 8.38
C GLU A 84 12.04 -22.46 7.44
N TYR A 85 11.89 -23.67 7.99
CA TYR A 85 11.61 -24.88 7.22
C TYR A 85 10.79 -25.88 8.03
N GLY A 86 10.11 -26.80 7.34
CA GLY A 86 9.34 -27.90 7.94
C GLY A 86 9.20 -29.07 6.96
N THR A 87 8.72 -30.21 7.46
CA THR A 87 8.38 -31.39 6.66
C THR A 87 6.87 -31.44 6.40
N ASP A 88 6.47 -32.16 5.36
CA ASP A 88 5.05 -32.45 5.11
C ASP A 88 4.48 -33.35 6.23
N ASN A 89 3.16 -33.28 6.48
CA ASN A 89 2.46 -33.89 7.62
C ASN A 89 1.61 -35.11 7.25
#